data_AF-A0A7D8UVL8-F1
#
_entry.id   AF-A0A7D8UVL8-F1
#
_cell.length_a   1.000
_cell.length_b   1.000
_cell.length_c   1.000
_cell.angle_alpha   90.00
_cell.angle_beta   90.00
_cell.angle_gamma   90.00
#
_symmetry.space_group_name_H-M   'P 1'
#
loop_
_entity.id
_entity.type
_entity.pdbx_description
1 polymer ?
#
loop_
_entity_poly.entity_id
_entity_poly.type
_entity_poly.pdbx_seq_one_letter_code
_entity_poly.pdbx_strand_id
1 'polypeptide(L)'
;MAPPPTQTDLFFARYQTPILMGAFATQICHHQYIKRAEPSIASSAKGAIGTINFPRTLRAGLGWGVVFLGLLTKITLAKQAIRDHTDPVLAQSLQKKPWPRISEAS
;
A
#
# COMPACT_ATOMS: atom_id res chain seq x y z
N MET A 1 -2.60 -5.46 23.47
CA MET A 1 -1.39 -5.89 22.74
C MET A 1 -1.71 -5.79 21.26
N ALA A 2 -0.98 -5.01 20.47
CA ALA A 2 -1.18 -5.02 19.02
C ALA A 2 -0.92 -6.44 18.50
N PRO A 3 -1.71 -6.94 17.54
CA PRO A 3 -1.49 -8.28 16.99
C PRO A 3 -0.07 -8.37 16.41
N PRO A 4 0.57 -9.55 16.52
CA PRO A 4 1.90 -9.73 15.97
C PRO A 4 1.89 -9.46 14.45
N PRO A 5 2.94 -8.84 13.90
CA PRO A 5 3.01 -8.56 12.47
C PRO A 5 2.94 -9.86 11.68
N THR A 6 2.13 -9.84 10.62
CA THR A 6 1.94 -11.01 9.76
C THR A 6 3.14 -11.22 8.84
N GLN A 7 3.28 -12.42 8.26
CA GLN A 7 4.31 -12.66 7.24
C GLN A 7 4.17 -11.72 6.04
N THR A 8 2.95 -11.34 5.69
CA THR A 8 2.68 -10.35 4.64
C THR A 8 3.18 -8.96 5.01
N ASP A 9 3.04 -8.53 6.27
CA ASP A 9 3.56 -7.23 6.73
C ASP A 9 5.08 -7.20 6.63
N LEU A 10 5.75 -8.28 7.06
CA LEU A 10 7.20 -8.42 6.95
C LEU A 10 7.67 -8.41 5.49
N PHE A 11 6.93 -9.06 4.59
CA PHE A 11 7.21 -9.04 3.16
C PHE A 11 7.13 -7.62 2.59
N PHE A 12 6.02 -6.90 2.82
CA PHE A 12 5.86 -5.53 2.32
C PHE A 12 6.89 -4.57 2.91
N ALA A 13 7.23 -4.71 4.20
CA ALA A 13 8.25 -3.90 4.84
C ALA A 13 9.65 -4.18 4.28
N ARG A 14 9.99 -5.45 3.99
CA ARG A 14 11.29 -5.85 3.46
C ARG A 14 11.47 -5.50 1.99
N TYR A 15 10.42 -5.68 1.18
CA TYR A 15 10.48 -5.54 -0.27
C TYR A 15 9.83 -4.24 -0.79
N GLN A 16 9.59 -3.25 0.07
CA GLN A 16 8.99 -1.97 -0.32
C GLN A 16 9.64 -1.33 -1.55
N THR A 17 10.98 -1.24 -1.57
CA THR A 17 11.74 -0.57 -2.62
C THR A 17 11.62 -1.31 -3.95
N PRO A 18 11.92 -2.63 -4.03
CA PRO A 18 11.76 -3.36 -5.29
C PRO A 18 10.30 -3.41 -5.76
N ILE A 19 9.32 -3.48 -4.86
CA ILE A 19 7.89 -3.44 -5.22
C ILE A 19 7.53 -2.10 -5.86
N LEU A 20 7.90 -0.97 -5.23
CA LEU A 20 7.59 0.37 -5.75
C LEU A 20 8.33 0.65 -7.06
N MET A 21 9.60 0.26 -7.15
CA MET A 21 10.39 0.39 -8.38
C MET A 21 9.82 -0.47 -9.51
N GLY A 22 9.39 -1.70 -9.22
CA GLY A 22 8.74 -2.57 -10.21
C GLY A 22 7.41 -2.01 -10.70
N ALA A 23 6.59 -1.47 -9.79
CA ALA A 23 5.33 -0.80 -10.16
C ALA A 23 5.59 0.43 -11.05
N PHE A 24 6.61 1.23 -10.73
CA PHE A 24 7.01 2.39 -11.53
C PHE A 24 7.54 2.00 -12.91
N ALA A 25 8.42 1.00 -13.00
CA ALA A 25 8.89 0.48 -14.28
C ALA A 25 7.71 -0.02 -15.14
N THR A 26 6.76 -0.74 -14.52
CA THR A 26 5.57 -1.24 -15.21
C THR A 26 4.66 -0.09 -15.68
N GLN A 27 4.50 0.97 -14.88
CA GLN A 27 3.79 2.19 -15.29
C GLN A 27 4.44 2.81 -16.53
N ILE A 28 5.77 2.93 -16.56
CA ILE A 28 6.50 3.44 -17.73
C ILE A 28 6.27 2.54 -18.94
N CYS A 29 6.42 1.22 -18.79
CA CYS A 29 6.16 0.26 -19.87
C CYS A 29 4.73 0.38 -20.40
N HIS A 30 3.74 0.50 -19.51
CA HIS A 30 2.33 0.66 -19.86
C HIS A 30 2.07 1.99 -20.58
N HIS A 31 2.70 3.08 -20.14
CA HIS A 31 2.60 4.38 -20.81
C HIS A 31 3.21 4.34 -22.22
N GLN A 32 4.38 3.73 -22.36
CA GLN A 32 5.03 3.55 -23.66
C GLN A 32 4.21 2.62 -24.56
N TYR A 33 3.61 1.57 -24.01
CA TYR A 33 2.69 0.69 -24.73
C TYR A 33 1.49 1.47 -25.28
N ILE A 34 0.80 2.27 -24.44
CA ILE A 34 -0.33 3.09 -24.90
C ILE A 34 0.10 4.07 -26.00
N LYS A 35 1.26 4.73 -25.83
CA LYS A 35 1.78 5.67 -26.84
C LYS A 35 2.15 5.01 -28.16
N ARG A 36 2.68 3.78 -28.13
CA ARG A 36 3.11 3.03 -29.32
C ARG A 36 1.98 2.23 -29.98
N ALA A 37 0.89 1.99 -29.27
CA ALA A 37 -0.28 1.26 -29.76
C ALA A 37 -1.24 2.13 -30.61
N GLU A 38 -0.84 3.33 -31.03
CA GLU A 38 -1.48 4.07 -32.13
C GLU A 38 -0.57 4.04 -33.38
N PRO A 39 -1.09 3.90 -34.63
CA PRO A 39 -2.44 4.29 -35.09
C PRO A 39 -3.14 3.33 -36.09
N SER A 40 -4.48 3.16 -36.02
CA SER A 40 -5.39 3.00 -37.19
C SER A 40 -6.85 2.79 -36.73
N ILE A 41 -7.77 3.66 -37.15
CA ILE A 41 -9.23 3.38 -37.26
C ILE A 41 -9.92 2.92 -35.96
N ALA A 42 -10.13 3.81 -35.00
CA ALA A 42 -11.23 3.65 -34.04
C ALA A 42 -11.92 4.98 -33.70
N SER A 43 -11.80 5.96 -34.60
CA SER A 43 -12.47 7.26 -34.49
C SER A 43 -13.95 7.23 -34.90
N SER A 44 -14.58 6.07 -35.14
CA SER A 44 -15.92 6.08 -35.78
C SER A 44 -17.03 5.23 -35.13
N ALA A 45 -16.79 4.44 -34.09
CA ALA A 45 -17.84 3.54 -33.57
C ALA A 45 -17.97 3.41 -32.04
N LYS A 46 -17.59 4.45 -31.27
CA LYS A 46 -17.94 4.51 -29.83
C LYS A 46 -18.61 5.83 -29.43
N GLY A 47 -19.35 6.41 -30.36
CA GLY A 47 -20.46 7.29 -30.01
C GLY A 47 -21.65 6.43 -29.59
N ALA A 48 -21.76 6.13 -28.30
CA ALA A 48 -23.04 5.88 -27.62
C ALA A 48 -22.74 5.53 -26.16
N ILE A 49 -23.37 6.25 -25.24
CA ILE A 49 -23.38 6.02 -23.79
C ILE A 49 -22.23 6.72 -23.02
N GLY A 50 -22.37 8.03 -22.85
CA GLY A 50 -22.37 8.65 -21.52
C GLY A 50 -21.10 8.70 -20.67
N THR A 51 -19.94 8.23 -21.13
CA THR A 51 -18.70 8.31 -20.32
C THR A 51 -17.92 9.57 -20.64
N ILE A 52 -17.63 10.39 -19.62
CA ILE A 52 -16.74 11.55 -19.69
C ILE A 52 -15.50 11.21 -20.53
N ASN A 53 -15.31 11.89 -21.66
CA ASN A 53 -14.28 11.59 -22.67
C ASN A 53 -12.88 12.02 -22.19
N PHE A 54 -12.36 11.33 -21.19
CA PHE A 54 -10.97 11.48 -20.76
C PHE A 54 -10.03 10.76 -21.73
N PRO A 55 -8.89 11.37 -22.09
CA PRO A 55 -7.84 10.70 -22.86
C PRO A 55 -7.45 9.37 -22.23
N ARG A 56 -7.18 8.35 -23.06
CA ARG A 56 -6.81 6.99 -22.60
C ARG A 56 -5.59 7.01 -21.67
N THR A 57 -4.63 7.89 -21.94
CA THR A 57 -3.45 8.12 -21.10
C THR A 57 -3.81 8.68 -19.72
N LEU A 58 -4.79 9.59 -19.64
CA LEU A 58 -5.28 10.14 -18.38
C LEU A 58 -6.02 9.07 -17.56
N ARG A 59 -6.89 8.28 -18.19
CA ARG A 59 -7.56 7.14 -17.53
C ARG A 59 -6.56 6.11 -17.02
N ALA A 60 -5.54 5.80 -17.81
CA ALA A 60 -4.44 4.93 -17.41
C ALA A 60 -3.62 5.51 -16.24
N GLY A 61 -3.30 6.80 -16.29
CA GLY A 61 -2.61 7.51 -15.21
C GLY A 61 -3.39 7.47 -13.89
N LEU A 62 -4.70 7.69 -13.93
CA LEU A 62 -5.59 7.56 -12.77
C LEU A 62 -5.61 6.13 -12.22
N GLY A 63 -5.67 5.12 -13.09
CA GLY A 63 -5.59 3.71 -12.69
C GLY A 63 -4.29 3.39 -11.95
N TRP A 64 -3.15 3.87 -12.46
CA TRP A 64 -1.86 3.73 -11.79
C TRP A 64 -1.80 4.48 -10.46
N GLY A 65 -2.42 5.66 -10.37
CA GLY A 65 -2.54 6.40 -9.10
C GLY A 65 -3.19 5.57 -7.99
N VAL A 66 -4.27 4.83 -8.31
CA VAL A 66 -4.93 3.92 -7.37
C VAL A 66 -4.02 2.77 -6.95
N VAL A 67 -3.25 2.20 -7.90
CA VAL A 67 -2.28 1.13 -7.61
C VAL A 67 -1.20 1.59 -6.64
N PHE A 68 -0.60 2.77 -6.88
CA PHE A 68 0.41 3.34 -5.98
C PHE A 68 -0.16 3.66 -4.60
N LEU A 69 -1.37 4.23 -4.55
CA LEU A 69 -2.03 4.49 -3.28
C LEU A 69 -2.22 3.21 -2.48
N GLY A 70 -2.74 2.14 -3.10
CA GLY A 70 -2.92 0.84 -2.46
C GLY A 70 -1.60 0.24 -1.95
N LEU A 71 -0.54 0.28 -2.76
CA LEU A 71 0.80 -0.18 -2.39
C LEU A 71 1.35 0.60 -1.19
N LEU A 72 1.28 1.92 -1.23
CA LEU A 72 1.76 2.79 -0.15
C LEU A 72 0.96 2.56 1.12
N THR A 73 -0.36 2.40 1.04
CA THR A 73 -1.21 2.07 2.20
C THR A 73 -0.78 0.74 2.82
N LYS A 74 -0.58 -0.31 2.01
CA LYS A 74 -0.14 -1.62 2.54
C LYS A 74 1.24 -1.56 3.19
N ILE A 75 2.20 -0.88 2.57
CA ILE A 75 3.54 -0.69 3.14
C ILE A 75 3.46 0.11 4.45
N THR A 76 2.62 1.15 4.50
CA THR A 76 2.45 1.99 5.69
C THR A 76 1.86 1.20 6.84
N LEU A 77 0.76 0.46 6.58
CA LEU A 77 0.12 -0.39 7.58
C LEU A 77 1.06 -1.49 8.08
N ALA A 78 1.82 -2.12 7.18
CA ALA A 78 2.80 -3.13 7.53
C ALA A 78 3.89 -2.58 8.46
N LYS A 79 4.46 -1.41 8.12
CA LYS A 79 5.46 -0.74 8.96
C LYS A 79 4.89 -0.30 10.30
N GLN A 80 3.65 0.16 10.32
CA GLN A 80 2.96 0.54 11.55
C GLN A 80 2.76 -0.69 12.46
N ALA A 81 2.29 -1.82 11.92
CA ALA A 81 2.12 -3.06 12.69
C ALA A 81 3.45 -3.54 13.29
N ILE A 82 4.55 -3.48 12.51
CA ILE A 82 5.89 -3.82 13.01
C ILE A 82 6.32 -2.84 14.11
N ARG A 83 6.15 -1.53 13.90
CA ARG A 83 6.51 -0.51 14.90
C ARG A 83 5.74 -0.71 16.19
N ASP A 84 4.42 -0.84 16.11
CA ASP A 84 3.55 -0.93 17.29
C ASP A 84 3.77 -2.23 18.08
N HIS A 85 4.32 -3.27 17.44
CA HIS A 85 4.76 -4.50 18.11
C HIS A 85 6.17 -4.39 18.72
N THR A 86 7.09 -3.72 18.04
CA THR A 86 8.51 -3.63 18.44
C THR A 86 8.80 -2.45 19.37
N ASP A 87 7.91 -1.47 19.49
CA ASP A 87 8.12 -0.28 20.32
C ASP A 87 8.15 -0.63 21.82
N PRO A 88 9.33 -0.48 22.48
CA PRO A 88 9.49 -0.83 23.88
C PRO A 88 8.69 0.09 24.83
N VAL A 89 8.34 1.32 24.41
CA VAL A 89 7.56 2.25 25.25
C VAL A 89 6.09 1.78 25.34
N LEU A 90 5.53 1.30 24.23
CA LEU A 90 4.21 0.68 24.22
C LEU A 90 4.22 -0.70 24.91
N ALA A 91 5.28 -1.48 24.74
CA ALA A 91 5.44 -2.79 25.39
C ALA A 91 5.63 -2.68 26.93
N GLN A 92 6.38 -1.69 27.41
CA GLN A 92 6.62 -1.46 28.85
C GLN A 92 5.38 -0.98 29.60
N SER A 93 4.50 -0.21 28.95
CA SER A 93 3.25 0.27 29.58
C SER A 93 2.34 -0.89 30.05
N LEU A 94 2.46 -2.05 29.39
CA LEU A 94 1.69 -3.27 29.66
C LEU A 94 2.43 -4.26 30.57
N GLN A 95 3.75 -4.12 30.72
CA GLN A 95 4.57 -4.94 31.63
C GLN A 95 4.70 -4.30 33.03
N LYS A 96 3.72 -3.50 33.47
CA LYS A 96 3.58 -3.12 34.88
C LYS A 96 3.44 -4.39 35.71
N LYS A 97 4.59 -4.86 36.20
CA LYS A 97 4.76 -5.91 37.20
C LYS A 97 3.72 -5.67 38.30
N PRO A 98 2.81 -6.62 38.58
CA PRO A 98 1.97 -6.50 39.76
C PRO A 98 2.93 -6.52 40.96
N TRP A 99 3.06 -5.38 41.63
CA TRP A 99 3.76 -5.31 42.90
C TRP A 99 3.04 -6.25 43.86
N PRO A 100 3.72 -7.23 44.47
CA PRO A 100 3.08 -8.04 45.50
C PRO A 100 2.67 -7.09 46.61
N ARG A 101 1.36 -6.90 46.79
CA ARG A 101 0.83 -6.24 47.97
C ARG A 101 1.19 -7.14 49.14
N ILE A 102 2.26 -6.77 49.86
CA ILE A 102 2.54 -7.31 51.18
C ILE A 102 1.28 -7.01 51.99
N SER A 103 0.50 -8.06 52.20
CA SER A 103 -0.68 -8.03 53.03
C SER A 103 -0.14 -7.89 54.44
N GLU A 104 -0.44 -6.77 55.09
CA GLU A 104 -0.30 -6.63 56.53
C GLU A 104 -1.04 -7.82 57.17
N ALA A 105 -0.29 -8.75 57.72
CA ALA A 105 -0.80 -9.80 58.59
C ALA A 105 -0.21 -9.55 59.97
N SER A 106 -1.07 -8.94 60.79
CA SER A 106 -1.27 -9.05 62.23
C SER A 106 -0.17 -9.62 63.11
#